data_AF-A0A845GD68-F1
#
_entry.id   AF-A0A845GD68-F1
#
_cell.length_a   1.000
_cell.length_b   1.000
_cell.length_c   1.000
_cell.angle_alpha   90.00
_cell.angle_beta   90.00
_cell.angle_gamma   90.00
#
_symmetry.space_group_name_H-M   'P 1'
#
loop_
_entity.id
_entity.type
_entity.pdbx_description
1 polymer ?
#
loop_
_entity_poly.entity_id
_entity_poly.type
_entity_poly.pdbx_seq_one_letter_code
_entity_poly.pdbx_strand_id
1 'polypeptide(L)'
;LARADRPELVIASSTYPADIWPARRIARLAGARLAFEVHDLWPLTPMLLGGMSRWHPFILLMQAAEDYAYRHADTVISLLPNAAAHMAARGMAPHKLHVVPNGVDPDEWQGRLAPL
;
A
#
# COMPACT_ATOMS: atom_id res chain seq x y z
N LEU A 1 -9.71 20.09 7.20
CA LEU A 1 -8.55 19.20 7.07
C LEU A 1 -8.15 19.13 5.61
N ALA A 2 -8.47 18.11 4.81
CA ALA A 2 -7.97 17.98 3.42
C ALA A 2 -7.95 19.27 2.54
N ARG A 3 -9.04 20.05 2.51
CA ARG A 3 -9.09 21.32 1.75
C ARG A 3 -8.37 22.49 2.43
N ALA A 4 -8.25 22.46 3.75
CA ALA A 4 -7.58 23.49 4.53
C ALA A 4 -6.06 23.26 4.53
N ASP A 5 -5.62 22.01 4.72
CA ASP A 5 -4.22 21.61 4.81
C ASP A 5 -3.56 21.53 3.41
N ARG A 6 -4.38 21.36 2.35
CA ARG A 6 -3.96 21.34 0.93
C ARG A 6 -2.71 20.48 0.66
N PRO A 7 -2.71 19.19 1.04
CA PRO A 7 -1.59 18.32 0.73
C PRO A 7 -1.39 18.21 -0.78
N GLU A 8 -0.14 18.16 -1.20
CA GLU A 8 0.23 17.91 -2.60
C GLU A 8 0.34 16.40 -2.91
N LEU A 9 0.56 15.60 -1.86
CA LEU A 9 0.63 14.14 -1.91
C LEU A 9 -0.11 13.54 -0.71
N VAL A 10 -0.89 12.49 -0.98
CA VAL A 10 -1.48 11.61 0.04
C VAL A 10 -0.86 10.23 -0.13
N ILE A 11 -0.36 9.66 0.96
CA ILE A 11 0.23 8.32 0.97
C ILE A 11 -0.71 7.41 1.78
N ALA A 12 -1.24 6.38 1.14
CA ALA A 12 -1.93 5.28 1.81
C ALA A 12 -0.87 4.21 2.14
N SER A 13 -0.59 4.04 3.42
CA SER A 13 0.48 3.18 3.93
C SER A 13 -0.05 2.38 5.11
N SER A 14 -0.69 1.26 4.78
CA SER A 14 -1.22 0.29 5.74
C SER A 14 -0.91 -1.11 5.24
N THR A 15 -0.81 -2.08 6.16
CA THR A 15 -0.71 -3.49 5.79
C THR A 15 -1.98 -4.00 5.10
N TYR A 16 -3.14 -3.49 5.47
CA TYR A 16 -4.41 -3.78 4.77
C TYR A 16 -4.78 -2.66 3.78
N PRO A 17 -5.27 -2.98 2.58
CA PRO A 17 -5.48 -1.99 1.52
C PRO A 17 -6.72 -1.09 1.68
N ALA A 18 -7.56 -1.30 2.70
CA ALA A 18 -8.86 -0.60 2.82
C ALA A 18 -8.75 0.92 3.09
N ASP A 19 -7.61 1.40 3.56
CA ASP A 19 -7.34 2.84 3.73
C ASP A 19 -7.26 3.59 2.39
N ILE A 20 -7.18 2.88 1.26
CA ILE A 20 -7.13 3.49 -0.07
C ILE A 20 -8.37 4.33 -0.39
N TRP A 21 -9.56 3.93 0.07
CA TRP A 21 -10.79 4.68 -0.22
C TRP A 21 -10.81 6.06 0.44
N PRO A 22 -10.57 6.19 1.76
CA PRO A 22 -10.44 7.50 2.36
C PRO A 22 -9.23 8.28 1.81
N ALA A 23 -8.09 7.62 1.57
CA ALA A 23 -6.91 8.30 0.99
C ALA A 23 -7.21 8.91 -0.40
N ARG A 24 -7.87 8.15 -1.29
CA ARG A 24 -8.29 8.66 -2.60
C ARG A 24 -9.30 9.79 -2.47
N ARG A 25 -10.23 9.71 -1.51
CA ARG A 25 -11.18 10.80 -1.24
C ARG A 25 -10.43 12.07 -0.80
N ILE A 26 -9.47 11.96 0.10
CA ILE A 26 -8.65 13.08 0.56
C ILE A 26 -7.86 13.67 -0.60
N ALA A 27 -7.18 12.83 -1.40
CA ALA A 27 -6.40 13.29 -2.55
C ALA A 27 -7.27 14.06 -3.56
N ARG A 28 -8.45 13.53 -3.89
CA ARG A 28 -9.41 14.21 -4.79
C ARG A 28 -9.93 15.53 -4.23
N LEU A 29 -10.17 15.62 -2.91
CA LEU A 29 -10.65 16.85 -2.29
C LEU A 29 -9.56 17.93 -2.23
N ALA A 30 -8.29 17.53 -2.12
CA ALA A 30 -7.14 18.41 -2.09
C ALA A 30 -6.56 18.75 -3.49
N GLY A 31 -6.89 17.96 -4.52
CA GLY A 31 -6.20 18.04 -5.81
C GLY A 31 -4.79 17.44 -5.78
N ALA A 32 -4.53 16.54 -4.83
CA ALA A 32 -3.24 15.93 -4.57
C ALA A 32 -2.99 14.69 -5.45
N ARG A 33 -1.71 14.32 -5.58
CA ARG A 33 -1.33 12.97 -6.04
C ARG A 33 -1.61 11.94 -4.95
N LEU A 34 -1.84 10.70 -5.35
CA LEU A 34 -2.03 9.55 -4.46
C LEU A 34 -0.93 8.52 -4.68
N ALA A 35 -0.18 8.22 -3.62
CA ALA A 35 0.71 7.06 -3.55
C ALA A 35 0.09 5.96 -2.69
N PHE A 36 0.29 4.70 -3.10
CA PHE A 36 -0.09 3.52 -2.32
C PHE A 36 1.15 2.70 -2.00
N GLU A 37 1.43 2.48 -0.73
CA GLU A 37 2.58 1.73 -0.25
C GLU A 37 2.17 0.32 0.20
N VAL A 38 2.84 -0.67 -0.40
CA VAL A 38 2.55 -2.09 -0.21
C VAL A 38 3.64 -2.71 0.66
N HIS A 39 3.27 -2.94 1.92
CA HIS A 39 4.06 -3.64 2.93
C HIS A 39 3.93 -5.16 2.82
N ASP A 40 2.74 -5.63 2.46
CA ASP A 40 2.38 -7.03 2.33
C ASP A 40 1.29 -7.18 1.25
N LEU A 41 1.19 -8.35 0.64
CA LEU A 41 0.18 -8.63 -0.39
C LEU A 41 -1.12 -9.09 0.26
N TRP A 42 -1.93 -8.14 0.73
CA TRP A 42 -3.28 -8.45 1.22
C TRP A 42 -4.28 -8.33 0.06
N PRO A 43 -5.12 -9.37 -0.16
CA PRO A 43 -5.42 -10.49 0.75
C PRO A 43 -4.66 -11.80 0.51
N LEU A 44 -3.65 -11.82 -0.35
CA LEU A 44 -2.91 -13.04 -0.70
C LEU A 44 -2.31 -13.74 0.54
N THR A 45 -1.70 -12.99 1.45
CA THR A 45 -1.07 -13.54 2.68
C THR A 45 -2.06 -14.30 3.58
N PRO A 46 -3.20 -13.73 4.03
CA PRO A 46 -4.16 -14.49 4.84
C PRO A 46 -4.82 -15.66 4.09
N MET A 47 -4.90 -15.62 2.76
CA MET A 47 -5.34 -16.78 1.96
C MET A 47 -4.32 -17.92 1.99
N LEU A 48 -3.05 -17.62 1.71
CA LEU A 48 -2.00 -18.63 1.58
C LEU A 48 -1.50 -19.16 2.92
N LEU A 49 -1.23 -18.26 3.87
CA LEU A 49 -0.67 -18.62 5.17
C LEU A 49 -1.75 -18.87 6.22
N GLY A 50 -2.87 -18.15 6.14
CA GLY A 50 -3.98 -18.25 7.09
C GLY A 50 -5.07 -19.26 6.69
N GLY A 51 -5.01 -19.82 5.48
CA GLY A 51 -6.00 -20.77 4.97
C GLY A 51 -7.40 -20.17 4.75
N MET A 52 -7.52 -18.84 4.69
CA MET A 52 -8.82 -18.19 4.49
C MET A 52 -9.34 -18.46 3.07
N SER A 53 -10.62 -18.84 2.98
CA SER A 53 -11.28 -19.03 1.69
C SER A 53 -11.24 -17.76 0.85
N ARG A 54 -10.98 -17.90 -0.46
CA ARG A 54 -11.08 -16.80 -1.44
C ARG A 54 -12.45 -16.12 -1.47
N TRP A 55 -13.49 -16.82 -0.99
CA TRP A 55 -14.87 -16.34 -0.94
C TRP A 55 -15.24 -15.72 0.41
N HIS A 56 -14.31 -15.69 1.37
CA HIS A 56 -14.56 -15.08 2.66
C HIS A 56 -14.80 -13.57 2.49
N PRO A 57 -15.84 -12.98 3.11
CA PRO A 57 -16.20 -11.56 2.89
C PRO A 57 -15.04 -10.58 3.11
N PHE A 58 -14.22 -10.83 4.14
CA PHE A 58 -13.00 -10.07 4.40
C PHE A 58 -12.01 -10.12 3.23
N ILE A 59 -11.76 -11.31 2.66
CA ILE A 59 -10.84 -11.50 1.53
C ILE A 59 -11.37 -10.76 0.30
N LEU A 60 -12.66 -10.86 0.02
CA LEU A 60 -13.29 -10.14 -1.08
C LEU A 60 -13.16 -8.62 -0.93
N LEU A 61 -13.38 -8.10 0.29
CA LEU A 61 -13.24 -6.67 0.57
C LEU A 61 -11.80 -6.18 0.39
N MET A 62 -10.83 -6.91 0.95
CA MET A 62 -9.42 -6.57 0.81
C MET A 62 -8.97 -6.68 -0.66
N GLN A 63 -9.44 -7.70 -1.39
CA GLN A 63 -9.13 -7.84 -2.82
C GLN A 63 -9.66 -6.65 -3.61
N ALA A 64 -10.90 -6.23 -3.33
CA ALA A 64 -11.49 -5.07 -3.98
C ALA A 64 -10.72 -3.78 -3.67
N ALA A 65 -10.20 -3.65 -2.45
CA ALA A 65 -9.36 -2.52 -2.07
C ALA A 65 -7.99 -2.55 -2.78
N GLU A 66 -7.33 -3.71 -2.85
CA GLU A 66 -6.08 -3.90 -3.58
C GLU A 66 -6.25 -3.52 -5.06
N ASP A 67 -7.26 -4.07 -5.73
CA ASP A 67 -7.56 -3.77 -7.13
C ASP A 67 -7.90 -2.29 -7.34
N TYR A 68 -8.57 -1.68 -6.36
CA TYR A 68 -8.89 -0.25 -6.39
C TYR A 68 -7.63 0.59 -6.29
N ALA A 69 -6.71 0.25 -5.39
CA ALA A 69 -5.45 0.94 -5.21
C ALA A 69 -4.60 0.93 -6.47
N TYR A 70 -4.38 -0.24 -7.08
CA TYR A 70 -3.58 -0.35 -8.30
C TYR A 70 -4.15 0.43 -9.49
N ARG A 71 -5.48 0.50 -9.60
CA ARG A 71 -6.13 1.28 -10.65
C ARG A 71 -6.06 2.80 -10.41
N HIS A 72 -6.24 3.25 -9.17
CA HIS A 72 -6.47 4.67 -8.87
C HIS A 72 -5.28 5.41 -8.26
N ALA A 73 -4.29 4.72 -7.70
CA ALA A 73 -3.05 5.36 -7.26
C ALA A 73 -2.26 5.86 -8.47
N ASP A 74 -1.63 7.02 -8.32
CA ASP A 74 -0.74 7.59 -9.33
C ASP A 74 0.62 6.88 -9.30
N THR A 75 1.03 6.43 -8.12
CA THR A 75 2.28 5.69 -7.87
C THR A 75 2.02 4.58 -6.85
N VAL A 76 2.68 3.43 -7.04
CA VAL A 76 2.67 2.30 -6.12
C VAL A 76 4.10 2.06 -5.65
N ILE A 77 4.30 2.06 -4.34
CA ILE A 77 5.59 1.78 -3.70
C ILE A 77 5.49 0.38 -3.09
N SER A 78 6.48 -0.48 -3.32
CA SER A 78 6.52 -1.81 -2.71
C SER A 78 7.81 -2.04 -1.97
N LEU A 79 7.69 -2.57 -0.76
CA LEU A 79 8.83 -3.05 0.02
C LEU A 79 9.30 -4.43 -0.47
N LEU A 80 8.42 -5.16 -1.17
CA LEU A 80 8.62 -6.54 -1.58
C LEU A 80 9.33 -6.62 -2.94
N PRO A 81 10.56 -7.15 -3.01
CA PRO A 81 11.15 -7.46 -4.30
C PRO A 81 10.28 -8.52 -5.01
N ASN A 82 10.09 -8.37 -6.33
CA ASN A 82 9.32 -9.29 -7.18
C ASN A 82 7.78 -9.25 -7.06
N ALA A 83 7.19 -8.23 -6.44
CA ALA A 83 5.73 -8.08 -6.42
C ALA A 83 5.11 -7.64 -7.76
N ALA A 84 5.93 -7.20 -8.72
CA ALA A 84 5.48 -6.58 -9.98
C ALA A 84 4.48 -7.44 -10.77
N ALA A 85 4.76 -8.75 -10.92
CA ALA A 85 3.90 -9.65 -11.68
C ALA A 85 2.52 -9.81 -11.04
N HIS A 86 2.47 -9.95 -9.71
CA HIS A 86 1.22 -10.02 -8.95
C HIS A 86 0.41 -8.72 -9.11
N MET A 87 1.04 -7.57 -8.87
CA MET A 87 0.38 -6.27 -8.95
C MET A 87 -0.16 -5.98 -10.36
N ALA A 88 0.60 -6.33 -11.40
CA ALA A 88 0.17 -6.19 -12.79
C ALA A 88 -1.05 -7.08 -13.08
N ALA A 89 -1.07 -8.32 -12.58
CA ALA A 89 -2.21 -9.22 -12.72
C ALA A 89 -3.48 -8.71 -12.00
N ARG A 90 -3.34 -7.84 -11.01
CA ARG A 90 -4.43 -7.15 -10.31
C ARG A 90 -4.84 -5.81 -10.93
N GLY A 91 -4.26 -5.44 -12.07
CA GLY A 91 -4.64 -4.24 -12.84
C GLY A 91 -3.77 -3.00 -12.60
N MET A 92 -2.60 -3.16 -11.97
CA MET A 92 -1.61 -2.08 -11.88
C MET A 92 -0.92 -1.86 -13.23
N ALA A 93 -0.81 -0.60 -13.67
CA ALA A 93 0.01 -0.27 -14.82
C ALA A 93 1.51 -0.38 -14.48
N PRO A 94 2.36 -1.03 -15.32
CA PRO A 94 3.75 -1.32 -14.97
C PRO A 94 4.60 -0.09 -14.60
N HIS A 95 4.35 1.06 -15.24
CA HIS A 95 5.09 2.30 -15.00
C HIS A 95 4.83 2.94 -13.63
N LYS A 96 3.83 2.46 -12.87
CA LYS A 96 3.48 3.02 -11.56
C LYS A 96 4.34 2.47 -10.42
N LEU A 97 5.01 1.34 -10.63
CA LEU A 97 5.67 0.59 -9.55
C LEU A 97 7.08 1.14 -9.27
N HIS A 98 7.35 1.37 -7.99
CA HIS A 98 8.67 1.63 -7.45
C HIS A 98 8.95 0.65 -6.31
N VAL A 99 10.08 -0.06 -6.36
CA VAL A 99 10.49 -0.95 -5.28
C VAL A 99 11.47 -0.20 -4.37
N VAL A 100 11.06 0.05 -3.14
CA VAL A 100 11.83 0.78 -2.12
C VAL A 100 11.82 -0.06 -0.84
N PRO A 101 12.90 -0.80 -0.54
CA PRO A 101 12.98 -1.59 0.68
C PRO A 101 13.11 -0.69 1.92
N ASN A 102 12.75 -1.23 3.09
CA ASN A 102 12.95 -0.54 4.36
C ASN A 102 14.43 -0.25 4.62
N GLY A 103 14.68 0.91 5.21
CA GLY A 103 15.99 1.26 5.76
C GLY A 103 16.24 0.59 7.11
N VAL A 104 17.49 0.69 7.56
CA VAL A 104 17.93 0.34 8.91
C VAL A 104 18.63 1.56 9.50
N ASP A 105 18.40 1.83 10.79
CA ASP A 105 19.21 2.80 11.53
C ASP A 105 20.53 2.13 11.95
N PRO A 106 21.70 2.59 11.44
CA PRO A 106 22.97 1.97 11.77
C PRO A 106 23.37 2.11 13.24
N ASP A 107 22.93 3.17 13.92
CA ASP A 107 23.27 3.42 15.32
C ASP A 107 22.45 2.54 16.25
N GLU A 108 21.16 2.36 15.96
CA GLU A 108 20.32 1.36 16.63
C GLU A 108 20.86 -0.04 16.38
N TRP A 109 21.15 -0.39 15.12
CA TRP A 109 21.63 -1.73 14.74
C TRP A 109 22.98 -2.10 15.38
N GLN A 110 23.85 -1.11 15.60
CA GLN A 110 25.14 -1.30 16.26
C GLN A 110 25.04 -1.19 17.79
N GLY A 111 23.86 -0.98 18.37
CA GLY A 111 23.63 -0.84 19.81
C GLY A 111 24.24 0.43 20.40
N ARG A 112 24.44 1.48 19.58
CA ARG A 112 24.96 2.79 20.01
C ARG A 112 23.87 3.67 20.62
N LEU A 113 22.61 3.32 20.37
CA LEU A 113 21.44 3.90 21.00
C LEU A 113 20.85 2.88 21.99
N ALA A 114 20.27 3.38 23.09
CA ALA A 114 19.42 2.53 23.92
C ALA A 114 18.21 2.08 23.09
N PRO A 115 17.73 0.83 23.23
CA PRO A 115 16.49 0.43 22.58
C PRO A 115 15.37 1.38 23.00
N LEU A 116 14.51 1.74 22.05
CA LEU A 116 13.29 2.52 22.29
C LEU A 116 12.34 1.81 23.27
#